data_AF-A0AAQ3RGM1-F1
#
_entry.id   AF-A0AAQ3RGM1-F1
#
_cell.length_a   1.000
_cell.length_b   1.000
_cell.length_c   1.000
_cell.angle_alpha   90.00
_cell.angle_beta   90.00
_cell.angle_gamma   90.00
#
_symmetry.space_group_name_H-M   'P 1'
#
loop_
_entity.id
_entity.type
_entity.pdbx_description
1 polymer ?
#
loop_
_entity_poly.entity_id
_entity_poly.type
_entity_poly.pdbx_seq_one_letter_code
_entity_poly.pdbx_strand_id
1 'polypeptide(L)'
;MVSPTFYLFKPLSDIDDQDGLRVRVPMIHIYKKQASMAEKDPVQVIRQALSQTLVFYYPFVGRLREEPHRKLMVDCTGEGAMFVEADADVTLDQFGDSLQPPFPCFHELLYYVSASQQITNTTLLLLQVLEL
;
A
#
# COMPACT_ATOMS: atom_id res chain seq x y z
N MET A 1 0.59 -28.70 0.28
CA MET A 1 0.38 -28.63 1.73
C MET A 1 -0.22 -27.27 2.02
N VAL A 2 -1.52 -27.20 2.29
CA VAL A 2 -2.20 -25.95 2.65
C VAL A 2 -1.91 -25.74 4.13
N SER A 3 -1.14 -24.70 4.47
CA SER A 3 -0.91 -24.33 5.87
C SER A 3 -2.26 -23.87 6.46
N PRO A 4 -2.67 -24.32 7.65
CA PRO A 4 -3.90 -23.85 8.26
C PRO A 4 -3.68 -22.37 8.63
N THR A 5 -4.30 -21.46 7.88
CA THR A 5 -4.32 -20.04 8.23
C THR A 5 -5.15 -19.92 9.51
N PHE A 6 -4.49 -20.00 10.67
CA PHE A 6 -5.11 -19.60 11.92
C PHE A 6 -5.46 -18.12 11.77
N TYR A 7 -6.76 -17.81 11.67
CA TYR A 7 -7.27 -16.44 11.75
C TYR A 7 -6.73 -15.81 13.03
N LEU A 8 -5.69 -14.98 12.89
CA LEU A 8 -5.05 -14.34 14.02
C LEU A 8 -5.55 -12.91 14.11
N PHE A 9 -6.33 -12.66 15.13
CA PHE A 9 -6.74 -11.33 15.53
C PHE A 9 -5.59 -10.64 16.28
N LYS A 10 -5.17 -9.46 15.80
CA LYS A 10 -4.16 -8.63 16.46
C LYS A 10 -4.77 -7.29 16.90
N PRO A 11 -5.10 -7.11 18.20
CA PRO A 11 -5.55 -5.81 18.67
C PRO A 11 -4.43 -4.78 18.51
N LEU A 12 -4.79 -3.57 18.08
CA LEU A 12 -3.85 -2.45 18.01
C LEU A 12 -3.52 -1.97 19.44
N SER A 13 -2.30 -1.49 19.65
CA SER A 13 -1.94 -0.87 20.93
C SER A 13 -2.68 0.45 21.11
N ASP A 14 -2.67 1.01 22.33
CA ASP A 14 -3.30 2.31 22.58
C ASP A 14 -2.58 3.46 21.86
N ILE A 15 -1.32 3.27 21.47
CA ILE A 15 -0.59 4.22 20.63
C ILE A 15 -1.11 4.17 19.19
N ASP A 16 -1.37 2.96 18.66
CA ASP A 16 -1.76 2.75 17.25
C ASP A 16 -3.27 3.00 17.01
N ASP A 17 -4.09 2.98 18.06
CA ASP A 17 -5.56 3.08 17.99
C ASP A 17 -6.12 4.51 18.12
N GLN A 18 -5.24 5.52 18.17
CA GLN A 18 -5.62 6.92 18.31
C GLN A 18 -6.44 7.43 17.13
N ASP A 19 -7.47 8.24 17.40
CA ASP A 19 -8.36 8.79 16.37
C ASP A 19 -7.61 9.59 15.28
N GLY A 20 -6.54 10.30 15.64
CA GLY A 20 -5.72 11.06 14.68
C GLY A 20 -4.93 10.18 13.70
N LEU A 21 -4.75 8.89 14.00
CA LEU A 21 -4.03 7.93 13.15
C LEU A 21 -4.98 7.14 12.24
N ARG A 22 -6.30 7.36 12.34
CA ARG A 22 -7.34 6.70 11.54
C ARG A 22 -7.43 7.27 10.12
N VAL A 23 -6.30 7.35 9.45
CA VAL A 23 -6.14 7.94 8.12
C VAL A 23 -5.27 7.07 7.23
N ARG A 24 -5.49 7.14 5.92
CA ARG A 24 -4.63 6.51 4.92
C ARG A 24 -3.53 7.52 4.57
N VAL A 25 -2.26 7.16 4.81
CA VAL A 25 -1.12 8.04 4.52
C VAL A 25 -0.49 7.63 3.19
N PRO A 26 -0.68 8.41 2.10
CA PRO A 26 -0.03 8.12 0.82
C PRO A 26 1.45 8.50 0.88
N MET A 27 2.30 7.72 0.21
CA MET A 27 3.72 7.99 0.03
C MET A 27 4.11 7.74 -1.43
N ILE A 28 4.86 8.66 -2.04
CA ILE A 28 5.38 8.51 -3.40
C ILE A 28 6.89 8.46 -3.35
N HIS A 29 7.47 7.47 -4.03
CA HIS A 29 8.91 7.36 -4.24
C HIS A 29 9.18 7.33 -5.74
N ILE A 30 10.04 8.25 -6.20
CA ILE A 30 10.34 8.42 -7.62
C ILE A 30 11.76 7.91 -7.89
N TYR A 31 11.89 7.05 -8.90
CA TYR A 31 13.17 6.43 -9.27
C TYR A 31 13.44 6.66 -10.75
N LYS A 32 14.66 7.07 -11.09
CA LYS A 32 15.11 7.13 -12.48
C LYS A 32 15.44 5.72 -12.97
N LYS A 33 15.04 5.39 -14.21
CA LYS A 33 15.38 4.12 -14.85
C LYS A 33 16.91 3.98 -14.96
N GLN A 34 17.44 2.88 -14.46
CA GLN A 34 18.88 2.57 -14.53
C GLN A 34 19.14 1.59 -15.68
N ALA A 35 20.21 1.83 -16.44
CA ALA A 35 20.58 0.98 -17.59
C ALA A 35 20.79 -0.50 -17.20
N SER A 36 21.30 -0.76 -15.99
CA SER A 36 21.49 -2.12 -15.45
C SER A 36 20.20 -2.90 -15.22
N MET A 37 19.04 -2.22 -15.23
CA MET A 37 17.72 -2.81 -15.04
C MET A 37 16.90 -2.86 -16.34
N ALA A 38 17.51 -2.57 -17.50
CA ALA A 38 16.80 -2.44 -18.77
C ALA A 38 16.02 -3.70 -19.18
N GLU A 39 16.50 -4.89 -18.81
CA GLU A 39 15.88 -6.18 -19.13
C GLU A 39 14.88 -6.67 -18.07
N LYS A 40 14.67 -5.91 -16.99
CA LYS A 40 13.76 -6.30 -15.91
C LYS A 40 12.48 -5.47 -15.96
N ASP A 41 11.36 -6.15 -15.88
CA ASP A 41 10.06 -5.55 -15.63
C ASP A 41 9.99 -5.13 -14.14
N PRO A 42 9.95 -3.80 -13.84
CA PRO A 42 9.92 -3.32 -12.46
C PRO A 42 8.65 -3.76 -11.72
N VAL A 43 7.52 -3.89 -12.42
CA VAL A 43 6.25 -4.33 -11.85
C VAL A 43 6.39 -5.77 -11.35
N GLN A 44 6.93 -6.66 -12.18
CA GLN A 44 7.15 -8.06 -11.80
C GLN A 44 8.14 -8.20 -10.65
N VAL A 45 9.25 -7.46 -10.68
CA VAL A 45 10.27 -7.48 -9.62
C VAL A 45 9.66 -7.05 -8.28
N ILE A 46 8.93 -5.93 -8.25
CA ILE A 46 8.31 -5.41 -7.02
C ILE A 46 7.21 -6.35 -6.54
N ARG A 47 6.36 -6.87 -7.44
CA ARG A 47 5.29 -7.81 -7.09
C ARG A 47 5.83 -9.09 -6.45
N GLN A 48 6.91 -9.65 -7.01
CA GLN A 48 7.56 -10.84 -6.46
C GLN A 48 8.20 -10.56 -5.09
N ALA A 49 8.94 -9.46 -4.97
CA ALA A 49 9.58 -9.06 -3.71
C ALA A 49 8.54 -8.80 -2.61
N LEU A 50 7.43 -8.14 -2.95
CA LEU A 50 6.34 -7.88 -2.03
C LEU A 50 5.70 -9.19 -1.54
N SER A 51 5.41 -10.13 -2.45
CA SER A 51 4.86 -11.44 -2.10
C SER A 51 5.75 -12.20 -1.09
N GLN A 52 7.07 -12.20 -1.32
CA GLN A 52 8.04 -12.82 -0.41
C GLN A 52 8.11 -12.09 0.94
N THR A 53 8.06 -10.76 0.92
CA THR A 53 8.14 -9.92 2.13
C THR A 53 6.90 -10.10 3.01
N LEU A 54 5.71 -10.18 2.42
CA LEU A 54 4.44 -10.27 3.15
C LEU A 54 4.26 -11.59 3.90
N VAL A 55 5.07 -12.63 3.62
CA VAL A 55 5.15 -13.83 4.47
C VAL A 55 5.61 -13.46 5.88
N PHE A 56 6.61 -12.58 5.99
CA PHE A 56 7.15 -12.12 7.27
C PHE A 56 6.29 -11.00 7.88
N TYR A 57 5.70 -10.17 7.02
CA TYR A 57 4.85 -9.04 7.39
C TYR A 57 3.36 -9.35 7.19
N TYR A 58 2.95 -10.56 7.60
CA TYR A 58 1.60 -11.08 7.34
C TYR A 58 0.43 -10.23 7.87
N PRO A 59 0.55 -9.37 8.91
CA PRO A 59 -0.57 -8.50 9.26
C PRO A 59 -1.00 -7.59 8.11
N PHE A 60 -0.08 -7.15 7.25
CA PHE A 60 -0.39 -6.26 6.12
C PHE A 60 -1.27 -6.89 5.03
N VAL A 61 -1.40 -8.22 5.01
CA VAL A 61 -2.34 -8.93 4.12
C VAL A 61 -3.68 -9.25 4.78
N GLY A 62 -3.93 -8.72 5.97
CA GLY A 62 -5.21 -8.80 6.68
C GLY A 62 -6.16 -7.64 6.34
N ARG A 63 -7.15 -7.45 7.21
CA ARG A 63 -8.11 -6.34 7.18
C ARG A 63 -8.16 -5.63 8.52
N LEU A 64 -8.29 -4.30 8.48
CA LEU A 64 -8.58 -3.55 9.70
C LEU A 64 -10.04 -3.78 10.10
N ARG A 65 -10.30 -4.09 11.36
CA ARG A 65 -11.66 -4.21 11.93
C ARG A 65 -11.79 -3.26 13.10
N GLU A 66 -13.02 -2.80 13.34
CA GLU A 66 -13.37 -2.04 14.53
C GLU A 66 -14.32 -2.87 15.38
N GLU A 67 -13.91 -3.09 16.62
CA GLU A 67 -14.66 -3.80 17.65
C GLU A 67 -15.49 -2.82 18.51
N PRO A 68 -16.35 -3.32 19.42
CA PRO A 68 -17.01 -2.46 20.40
C PRO A 68 -16.05 -1.52 21.11
N HIS A 69 -16.56 -0.35 21.52
CA HIS A 69 -15.75 0.74 22.07
C HIS A 69 -14.70 1.33 21.11
N ARG A 70 -14.90 1.10 19.80
CA ARG A 70 -14.06 1.62 18.71
C ARG A 70 -12.64 1.04 18.69
N LYS A 71 -12.38 -0.06 19.40
CA LYS A 71 -11.04 -0.67 19.44
C LYS A 71 -10.69 -1.24 18.07
N LEU A 72 -9.57 -0.80 17.49
CA LEU A 72 -9.11 -1.36 16.22
C LEU A 72 -8.33 -2.66 16.41
N MET A 73 -8.47 -3.55 15.43
CA MET A 73 -7.69 -4.78 15.33
C MET A 73 -7.39 -5.14 13.88
N VAL A 74 -6.33 -5.90 13.66
CA VAL A 74 -6.05 -6.55 12.37
C VAL A 74 -6.58 -7.97 12.41
N ASP A 75 -7.54 -8.25 11.53
CA ASP A 75 -7.99 -9.59 11.18
C ASP A 75 -7.00 -10.15 10.13
N CYS A 76 -6.04 -10.99 10.56
CA CYS A 76 -4.99 -11.52 9.69
C CYS A 76 -5.51 -12.67 8.81
N THR A 77 -6.46 -12.37 7.93
CA THR A 77 -7.10 -13.33 7.02
C THR A 77 -6.18 -13.90 5.95
N GLY A 78 -5.11 -13.17 5.59
CA GLY A 78 -4.24 -13.54 4.47
C GLY A 78 -4.88 -13.29 3.10
N GLU A 79 -5.95 -12.49 3.01
CA GLU A 79 -6.63 -12.15 1.75
C GLU A 79 -5.76 -11.36 0.76
N GLY A 80 -4.60 -10.88 1.20
CA GLY A 80 -3.63 -10.19 0.36
C GLY A 80 -3.67 -8.67 0.48
N ALA A 81 -2.59 -8.07 -0.02
CA ALA A 81 -2.46 -6.62 -0.20
C ALA A 81 -2.97 -6.22 -1.60
N MET A 82 -3.38 -4.96 -1.76
CA MET A 82 -3.74 -4.43 -3.07
C MET A 82 -2.48 -4.01 -3.83
N PHE A 83 -2.34 -4.48 -5.06
CA PHE A 83 -1.24 -4.12 -5.95
C PHE A 83 -1.83 -3.58 -7.25
N VAL A 84 -1.49 -2.34 -7.58
CA VAL A 84 -1.95 -1.64 -8.77
C VAL A 84 -0.75 -1.42 -9.70
N GLU A 85 -0.95 -1.76 -10.96
CA GLU A 85 -0.05 -1.44 -12.06
C GLU A 85 -0.72 -0.34 -12.87
N ALA A 86 0.04 0.68 -13.23
CA ALA A 86 -0.45 1.83 -13.97
C ALA A 86 0.63 2.37 -14.91
N ASP A 87 0.20 3.03 -15.96
CA ASP A 87 1.02 3.81 -16.88
C ASP A 87 0.47 5.23 -17.01
N ALA A 88 1.34 6.20 -17.31
CA ALA A 88 0.96 7.56 -17.64
C ALA A 88 1.88 8.13 -18.71
N ASP A 89 1.32 8.77 -19.73
CA ASP A 89 2.08 9.43 -20.81
C ASP A 89 2.56 10.84 -20.39
N VAL A 90 3.43 10.89 -19.37
CA VAL A 90 4.00 12.14 -18.82
C VAL A 90 5.46 11.95 -18.48
N THR A 91 6.28 12.99 -18.59
CA THR A 91 7.70 12.91 -18.23
C THR A 91 7.95 13.46 -16.83
N LEU A 92 9.02 12.98 -16.16
CA LEU A 92 9.43 13.50 -14.85
C LEU A 92 9.66 15.01 -14.85
N ASP A 93 10.11 15.58 -15.97
CA ASP A 93 10.35 17.02 -16.11
C ASP A 93 9.05 17.85 -15.97
N GLN A 94 7.88 17.24 -16.22
CA GLN A 94 6.58 17.88 -16.03
C GLN A 94 6.20 18.04 -14.55
N PHE A 95 6.88 17.35 -13.64
CA PHE A 95 6.68 17.50 -12.19
C PHE A 95 7.52 18.64 -11.58
N GLY A 96 8.33 19.33 -12.38
CA GLY A 96 9.17 20.45 -11.96
C GLY A 96 10.50 20.01 -11.32
N ASP A 97 11.26 21.00 -10.82
CA ASP A 97 12.64 20.79 -10.35
C ASP A 97 12.74 20.02 -9.03
N SER A 98 11.64 19.94 -8.28
CA SER A 98 11.55 19.22 -7.00
C SER A 98 10.59 18.05 -7.11
N LEU A 99 11.13 16.84 -6.97
CA LEU A 99 10.36 15.59 -6.89
C LEU A 99 9.78 15.35 -5.48
N GLN A 100 9.75 16.38 -4.62
CA GLN A 100 9.16 16.30 -3.29
C GLN A 100 7.74 16.87 -3.30
N PRO A 101 6.77 16.20 -2.65
CA PRO A 101 5.42 16.76 -2.51
C PRO A 101 5.43 18.11 -1.77
N PRO A 102 4.53 19.05 -2.12
CA PRO A 102 3.56 18.95 -3.21
C PRO A 102 4.21 19.30 -4.57
N PHE A 103 4.04 18.41 -5.57
CA PHE A 103 4.39 18.66 -6.97
C PHE A 103 3.12 18.57 -7.85
N PRO A 104 3.12 19.13 -9.08
CA PRO A 104 1.97 19.10 -9.97
C PRO A 104 1.43 17.67 -10.17
N CYS A 105 0.10 17.52 -10.27
CA CYS A 105 -0.57 16.23 -10.50
C CYS A 105 -0.41 15.16 -9.39
N PHE A 106 0.09 15.50 -8.18
CA PHE A 106 0.28 14.53 -7.07
C PHE A 106 -0.95 13.65 -6.78
N HIS A 107 -2.15 14.23 -6.81
CA HIS A 107 -3.40 13.49 -6.59
C HIS A 107 -3.85 12.68 -7.82
N GLU A 108 -3.40 13.02 -9.02
CA GLU A 108 -3.74 12.31 -10.26
C GLU A 108 -2.92 11.03 -10.41
N LEU A 109 -1.70 11.00 -9.86
CA LEU A 109 -0.82 9.82 -9.89
C LEU A 109 -1.19 8.75 -8.85
N LEU A 110 -1.99 9.09 -7.84
CA LEU A 110 -2.32 8.17 -6.75
C LEU A 110 -3.64 7.47 -7.01
N TYR A 111 -3.61 6.14 -6.97
CA TYR A 111 -4.82 5.35 -6.91
C TYR A 111 -5.49 5.53 -5.54
N TYR A 112 -6.62 6.24 -5.54
CA TYR A 112 -7.46 6.35 -4.36
C TYR A 112 -8.50 5.23 -4.38
N VAL A 113 -8.46 4.38 -3.35
CA VAL A 113 -9.64 3.58 -2.98
C VAL A 113 -10.72 4.58 -2.57
N SER A 114 -11.92 4.45 -3.14
CA SER A 114 -13.01 5.41 -2.91
C SER A 114 -13.21 5.70 -1.41
N ALA A 115 -13.14 6.99 -1.06
CA ALA A 115 -13.23 7.52 0.31
C ALA A 115 -14.55 7.20 1.04
N SER A 116 -15.49 6.53 0.38
CA SER A 116 -16.75 6.05 0.95
C SER A 116 -16.58 4.84 1.87
N GLN A 117 -15.42 4.18 1.89
CA GLN A 117 -15.15 3.11 2.83
C GLN A 117 -14.41 3.67 4.04
N GLN A 118 -15.08 3.60 5.18
CA GLN A 118 -14.48 3.69 6.52
C GLN A 118 -13.14 2.90 6.52
N ILE A 119 -12.15 3.32 7.31
CA ILE A 119 -10.85 2.64 7.39
C ILE A 119 -10.98 1.12 7.67
N THR A 120 -12.11 0.71 8.23
CA THR A 120 -12.50 -0.66 8.53
C THR A 120 -12.85 -1.46 7.27
N ASN A 121 -12.57 -2.76 7.32
CA ASN A 121 -12.76 -3.73 6.24
C ASN A 121 -11.94 -3.45 4.97
N THR A 122 -10.99 -2.51 5.03
CA THR A 122 -10.09 -2.21 3.92
C THR A 122 -8.75 -2.94 4.05
N THR A 123 -8.02 -3.06 2.94
CA THR A 123 -6.63 -3.55 2.95
C THR A 123 -5.73 -2.57 3.71
N LEU A 124 -4.75 -3.09 4.44
CA LEU A 124 -3.78 -2.27 5.18
C LEU A 124 -2.65 -1.73 4.30
N LEU A 125 -2.37 -2.38 3.17
CA LEU A 125 -1.32 -1.98 2.23
C LEU A 125 -1.87 -1.90 0.82
N LEU A 126 -1.69 -0.74 0.20
CA LEU A 126 -1.87 -0.52 -1.22
C LEU A 126 -0.53 -0.09 -1.79
N LEU A 127 -0.04 -0.84 -2.79
CA LEU A 127 1.15 -0.48 -3.53
C LEU A 127 0.78 -0.26 -4.98
N GLN A 128 1.16 0.89 -5.52
CA GLN A 128 1.03 1.20 -6.94
C GLN A 128 2.42 1.30 -7.56
N VAL A 129 2.62 0.63 -8.69
CA VAL A 129 3.76 0.87 -9.57
C VAL A 129 3.23 1.63 -10.78
N LEU A 130 3.73 2.85 -10.96
CA LEU A 130 3.39 3.72 -12.09
C LEU A 130 4.61 3.86 -12.98
N GLU A 131 4.48 3.45 -14.24
CA GLU A 131 5.44 3.75 -15.29
C GLU A 131 5.05 5.05 -16.00
N LEU A 132 6.06 5.89 -16.25
CA LEU A 132 5.94 7.22 -16.88
C LEU A 132 6.60 7.18 -18.27
#